data_AF-A0A9D6WIT3-F1
#
_entry.id   AF-A0A9D6WIT3-F1
#
_cell.length_a   1.000
_cell.length_b   1.000
_cell.length_c   1.000
_cell.angle_alpha   90.00
_cell.angle_beta   90.00
_cell.angle_gamma   90.00
#
_symmetry.space_group_name_H-M   'P 1'
#
loop_
_entity.id
_entity.type
_entity.pdbx_description
1 polymer ?
#
loop_
_entity_poly.entity_id
_entity_poly.type
_entity_poly.pdbx_seq_one_letter_code
_entity_poly.pdbx_strand_id
1 'polypeptide(L)'
;MDRAQKRLSARSGRVATVAALIGLVGIVFFFASPTSAQPAASDGLRLIKSDTHSVVFELSVPTYQLARRARNGIAFDVLAAPGTEPNADTPGDPQLPVRGLLIAIPQGAEIVLRVLAQESVEIPGRVNLAPIPTPRIDRQRFDTQNYRYAGVDDTPNPQAYARNNFEPASPARVGTTGYLRSQRFAQITLSPFQYHAAQQRVRWIKRLTVEAQFVFPRGQTRATIGEPRDEGAFERVLQNQILNYSTARSWRAPHTPRKTPSIAPGDFKIAINQTGIYRLSYAALTAAGVPTSVDPRTFKIKKNGNEIPIRVNNETSGVFDPNVSIDFYGLELNTVYTDTNIYWLTYGGAPGLRMSLRDATPSTAPALPAFRARVHLEENHFYVGDRP
;
A
#
# COMPACT_ATOMS: atom_id res chain seq x y z
N MET A 1 -8.31 40.92 -78.00
CA MET A 1 -8.86 39.56 -77.89
C MET A 1 -9.59 39.48 -76.56
N ASP A 2 -10.57 40.35 -76.35
CA ASP A 2 -11.94 40.35 -76.86
C ASP A 2 -12.88 39.60 -75.91
N ARG A 3 -13.80 40.41 -75.36
CA ARG A 3 -14.85 40.08 -74.40
C ARG A 3 -16.06 39.63 -75.21
N ALA A 4 -16.77 38.58 -74.81
CA ALA A 4 -18.19 38.46 -75.14
C ALA A 4 -18.83 37.28 -74.39
N GLN A 5 -19.81 37.54 -73.52
CA GLN A 5 -21.27 37.40 -73.76
C GLN A 5 -21.80 36.03 -73.33
N LYS A 6 -22.79 35.96 -72.43
CA LYS A 6 -24.24 36.10 -72.70
C LYS A 6 -24.95 36.30 -71.34
N ARG A 7 -25.77 37.34 -71.08
CA ARG A 7 -27.21 37.52 -71.46
C ARG A 7 -28.04 36.24 -71.19
N LEU A 8 -29.22 36.21 -70.56
CA LEU A 8 -30.33 37.16 -70.39
C LEU A 8 -31.45 36.45 -69.56
N SER A 9 -32.20 37.20 -68.72
CA SER A 9 -33.62 36.97 -68.29
C SER A 9 -33.98 35.65 -67.57
N ALA A 10 -35.03 35.49 -66.75
CA ALA A 10 -36.27 36.22 -66.57
C ALA A 10 -36.84 35.96 -65.17
N ARG A 11 -37.75 36.84 -64.72
CA ARG A 11 -38.57 36.76 -63.50
C ARG A 11 -39.54 35.57 -63.53
N SER A 12 -39.82 35.01 -62.35
CA SER A 12 -41.16 34.78 -61.75
C SER A 12 -41.23 33.46 -60.98
N GLY A 13 -41.98 33.43 -59.88
CA GLY A 13 -42.45 32.17 -59.28
C GLY A 13 -42.21 32.00 -57.77
N ARG A 14 -43.26 32.30 -57.02
CA ARG A 14 -43.55 32.07 -55.59
C ARG A 14 -43.00 30.77 -54.94
N VAL A 15 -42.57 30.96 -53.67
CA VAL A 15 -42.84 30.16 -52.45
C VAL A 15 -42.41 28.69 -52.40
N ALA A 16 -41.36 28.40 -51.60
CA ALA A 16 -41.38 27.38 -50.54
C ALA A 16 -40.07 27.39 -49.72
N THR A 17 -40.19 27.71 -48.44
CA THR A 17 -39.50 27.22 -47.23
C THR A 17 -38.23 26.36 -47.40
N VAL A 18 -37.09 26.77 -46.82
CA VAL A 18 -36.24 25.98 -45.88
C VAL A 18 -35.37 26.93 -45.05
N ALA A 19 -35.27 26.60 -43.77
CA ALA A 19 -34.82 27.39 -42.64
C ALA A 19 -33.33 27.77 -42.61
N ALA A 20 -33.09 28.90 -41.94
CA ALA A 20 -31.81 29.49 -41.63
C ALA A 20 -31.08 28.73 -40.51
N LEU A 21 -29.76 28.56 -40.66
CA LEU A 21 -28.84 28.20 -39.58
C LEU A 21 -27.81 29.33 -39.44
N ILE A 22 -28.07 30.29 -38.55
CA ILE A 22 -27.10 31.26 -38.08
C ILE A 22 -26.80 30.90 -36.63
N GLY A 23 -25.56 30.48 -36.37
CA GLY A 23 -25.08 30.13 -35.05
C GLY A 23 -25.08 31.35 -34.12
N LEU A 24 -25.83 31.25 -33.02
CA LEU A 24 -25.75 32.14 -31.88
C LEU A 24 -24.87 31.47 -30.82
N VAL A 25 -23.68 32.00 -30.59
CA VAL A 25 -22.82 31.63 -29.46
C VAL A 25 -23.45 32.20 -28.19
N GLY A 26 -24.19 31.35 -27.46
CA GLY A 26 -24.67 31.66 -26.12
C GLY A 26 -23.56 31.42 -25.09
N ILE A 27 -22.98 32.50 -24.57
CA ILE A 27 -22.09 32.45 -23.41
C ILE A 27 -22.97 32.21 -22.18
N VAL A 28 -22.93 30.99 -21.65
CA VAL A 28 -23.53 30.66 -20.35
C VAL A 28 -22.59 31.15 -19.26
N PHE A 29 -22.92 32.29 -18.65
CA PHE A 29 -22.30 32.72 -17.40
C PHE A 29 -22.78 31.78 -16.28
N PHE A 30 -21.93 30.87 -15.85
CA PHE A 30 -22.07 30.21 -14.55
C PHE A 30 -21.84 31.27 -13.46
N PHE A 31 -22.91 31.75 -12.85
CA PHE A 31 -22.82 32.41 -11.55
C PHE A 31 -22.40 31.35 -10.52
N ALA A 32 -21.09 31.21 -10.32
CA ALA A 32 -20.57 30.58 -9.12
C ALA A 32 -20.96 31.49 -7.95
N SER A 33 -22.03 31.13 -7.24
CA SER A 33 -22.31 31.75 -5.94
C SER A 33 -21.03 31.66 -5.10
N PRO A 34 -20.55 32.75 -4.50
CA PRO A 34 -19.43 32.66 -3.58
C PRO A 34 -19.87 31.70 -2.47
N THR A 35 -19.28 30.51 -2.49
CA THR A 35 -19.41 29.58 -1.38
C THR A 35 -18.77 30.33 -0.23
N SER A 36 -19.58 30.83 0.70
CA SER A 36 -19.08 31.32 1.97
C SER A 36 -18.20 30.20 2.51
N ALA A 37 -16.90 30.45 2.55
CA ALA A 37 -15.94 29.53 3.11
C ALA A 37 -16.34 29.33 4.56
N GLN A 38 -17.06 28.24 4.81
CA GLN A 38 -17.38 27.77 6.14
C GLN A 38 -16.03 27.63 6.84
N PRO A 39 -15.81 28.29 7.98
CA PRO A 39 -14.54 28.18 8.68
C PRO A 39 -14.23 26.70 8.85
N ALA A 40 -13.03 26.29 8.43
CA ALA A 40 -12.56 24.92 8.55
C ALA A 40 -12.89 24.45 9.96
N ALA A 41 -13.84 23.52 10.07
CA ALA A 41 -14.23 22.98 11.36
C ALA A 41 -12.95 22.48 12.03
N SER A 42 -12.64 22.99 13.22
CA SER A 42 -11.54 22.47 14.01
C SER A 42 -11.68 20.96 14.07
N ASP A 43 -10.62 20.23 13.78
CA ASP A 43 -10.64 18.79 13.52
C ASP A 43 -10.97 17.92 14.76
N GLY A 44 -11.47 18.56 15.82
CA GLY A 44 -11.84 17.97 17.11
C GLY A 44 -10.67 17.41 17.92
N LEU A 45 -9.52 17.21 17.30
CA LEU A 45 -8.39 16.48 17.85
C LEU A 45 -7.40 17.43 18.53
N ARG A 46 -7.03 17.11 19.77
CA ARG A 46 -6.08 17.89 20.56
C ARG A 46 -5.09 16.97 21.27
N LEU A 47 -3.80 17.26 21.11
CA LEU A 47 -2.74 16.62 21.90
C LEU A 47 -2.71 17.25 23.30
N ILE A 48 -2.75 16.41 24.34
CA ILE A 48 -2.68 16.83 25.75
C ILE A 48 -1.28 16.58 26.31
N LYS A 49 -0.70 15.41 26.01
CA LYS A 49 0.60 14.97 26.53
C LYS A 49 1.32 14.13 25.49
N SER A 50 2.65 14.27 25.41
CA SER A 50 3.50 13.35 24.66
C SER A 50 4.87 13.25 25.29
N ASP A 51 5.22 12.07 25.77
CA ASP A 51 6.55 11.71 26.26
C ASP A 51 6.88 10.25 25.89
N THR A 52 8.02 9.75 26.37
CA THR A 52 8.50 8.40 26.08
C THR A 52 7.70 7.28 26.75
N HIS A 53 6.71 7.60 27.59
CA HIS A 53 5.85 6.65 28.30
C HIS A 53 4.42 6.66 27.77
N SER A 54 3.90 7.82 27.38
CA SER A 54 2.56 7.90 26.81
C SER A 54 2.31 9.12 25.92
N VAL A 55 1.30 8.98 25.08
CA VAL A 55 0.66 10.07 24.35
C VAL A 55 -0.79 10.14 24.80
N VAL A 56 -1.23 11.30 25.30
CA VAL A 56 -2.62 11.55 25.67
C VAL A 56 -3.21 12.55 24.70
N PHE A 57 -4.37 12.23 24.14
CA PHE A 57 -5.07 13.08 23.19
C PHE A 57 -6.59 13.00 23.41
N GLU A 58 -7.26 14.06 22.98
CA GLU A 58 -8.70 14.24 23.11
C GLU A 58 -9.32 14.43 21.73
N LEU A 59 -10.46 13.78 21.52
CA LEU A 59 -11.35 14.02 20.40
C LEU A 59 -12.64 14.69 20.90
N SER A 60 -12.98 15.83 20.31
CA SER A 60 -14.20 16.58 20.55
C SER A 60 -15.07 16.61 19.29
N VAL A 61 -16.27 16.04 19.38
CA VAL A 61 -17.26 15.97 18.30
C VAL A 61 -18.56 16.61 18.79
N PRO A 62 -18.67 17.97 18.76
CA PRO A 62 -19.77 18.70 19.40
C PRO A 62 -21.07 18.72 18.59
N THR A 63 -21.02 18.34 17.30
CA THR A 63 -22.18 18.31 16.41
C THR A 63 -22.17 17.04 15.54
N TYR A 64 -23.36 16.66 15.06
CA TYR A 64 -23.55 15.60 14.09
C TYR A 64 -24.68 15.97 13.13
N GLN A 65 -24.76 15.28 12.00
CA GLN A 65 -25.85 15.34 11.04
C GLN A 65 -26.41 13.93 10.86
N LEU A 66 -27.73 13.82 10.87
CA LEU A 66 -28.44 12.57 10.58
C LEU A 66 -29.36 12.80 9.40
N ALA A 67 -29.05 12.14 8.29
CA ALA A 67 -29.76 12.33 7.03
C ALA A 67 -30.46 11.03 6.59
N ARG A 68 -31.75 11.12 6.27
CA ARG A 68 -32.47 9.99 5.68
C ARG A 68 -32.13 9.88 4.20
N ARG A 69 -31.80 8.66 3.75
CA ARG A 69 -31.43 8.34 2.37
C ARG A 69 -32.11 7.03 1.97
N ALA A 70 -32.75 7.02 0.81
CA ALA A 70 -33.25 5.79 0.22
C ALA A 70 -32.10 5.10 -0.54
N ARG A 71 -31.80 3.84 -0.22
CA ARG A 71 -30.87 2.98 -0.97
C ARG A 71 -31.62 1.71 -1.36
N ASN A 72 -31.74 1.44 -2.67
CA ASN A 72 -32.52 0.31 -3.22
C ASN A 72 -33.97 0.21 -2.68
N GLY A 73 -34.65 1.35 -2.50
CA GLY A 73 -36.02 1.40 -1.97
C GLY A 73 -36.15 1.25 -0.45
N ILE A 74 -35.05 0.98 0.27
CA ILE A 74 -35.01 0.92 1.72
C ILE A 74 -34.52 2.26 2.26
N ALA A 75 -35.25 2.84 3.22
CA ALA A 75 -34.84 4.06 3.89
C ALA A 75 -33.84 3.75 5.01
N PHE A 76 -32.63 4.29 4.87
CA PHE A 76 -31.60 4.27 5.89
C PHE A 76 -31.29 5.67 6.39
N ASP A 77 -30.76 5.74 7.61
CA ASP A 77 -30.22 6.94 8.20
C ASP A 77 -28.70 6.92 8.03
N VAL A 78 -28.14 8.03 7.55
CA VAL A 78 -26.70 8.23 7.35
C VAL A 78 -26.24 9.26 8.38
N LEU A 79 -25.34 8.83 9.25
CA LEU A 79 -24.74 9.67 10.29
C LEU A 79 -23.43 10.26 9.75
N ALA A 80 -23.18 11.53 10.04
CA ALA A 80 -21.94 12.22 9.71
C ALA A 80 -21.58 13.21 10.83
N ALA A 81 -20.29 13.48 11.03
CA ALA A 81 -19.82 14.50 11.96
C ALA A 81 -18.55 15.19 11.43
N PRO A 82 -18.29 16.46 11.82
CA PRO A 82 -17.08 17.16 11.40
C PRO A 82 -15.81 16.41 11.82
N GLY A 83 -14.80 16.38 10.95
CA GLY A 83 -13.53 15.71 11.20
C GLY A 83 -13.59 14.18 11.17
N THR A 84 -14.71 13.58 10.78
CA THR A 84 -14.87 12.12 10.72
C THR A 84 -15.13 11.63 9.30
N GLU A 85 -14.80 10.38 9.05
CA GLU A 85 -15.04 9.67 7.79
C GLU A 85 -15.85 8.40 8.07
N PRO A 86 -16.65 7.90 7.11
CA PRO A 86 -17.31 6.61 7.27
C PRO A 86 -16.29 5.49 7.49
N ASN A 87 -16.57 4.58 8.42
CA ASN A 87 -15.80 3.34 8.53
C ASN A 87 -15.97 2.48 7.26
N ALA A 88 -14.95 1.67 6.99
CA ALA A 88 -14.87 0.82 5.81
C ALA A 88 -14.37 -0.60 6.15
N ASP A 89 -14.57 -1.05 7.40
CA ASP A 89 -13.97 -2.29 7.90
C ASP A 89 -14.58 -3.55 7.28
N THR A 90 -15.90 -3.75 7.37
CA THR A 90 -16.58 -4.96 6.87
C THR A 90 -17.85 -4.57 6.11
N PRO A 91 -17.93 -4.86 4.80
CA PRO A 91 -19.13 -4.53 4.03
C PRO A 91 -20.40 -5.14 4.62
N GLY A 92 -21.51 -4.40 4.55
CA GLY A 92 -22.79 -4.79 5.13
C GLY A 92 -22.94 -4.49 6.63
N ASP A 93 -21.87 -4.26 7.39
CA ASP A 93 -21.98 -3.83 8.79
C ASP A 93 -22.48 -2.37 8.88
N PRO A 94 -23.03 -1.92 10.03
CA PRO A 94 -23.48 -0.54 10.19
C PRO A 94 -22.37 0.49 9.93
N GLN A 95 -22.67 1.46 9.06
CA GLN A 95 -21.77 2.55 8.72
C GLN A 95 -21.79 3.61 9.82
N LEU A 96 -20.63 3.83 10.44
CA LEU A 96 -20.40 4.79 11.52
C LEU A 96 -19.29 5.77 11.14
N PRO A 97 -19.42 7.06 11.50
CA PRO A 97 -18.32 8.01 11.38
C PRO A 97 -17.22 7.69 12.39
N VAL A 98 -15.98 7.67 11.92
CA VAL A 98 -14.77 7.43 12.70
C VAL A 98 -13.72 8.49 12.40
N ARG A 99 -12.78 8.67 13.32
CA ARG A 99 -11.62 9.55 13.17
C ARG A 99 -10.35 8.72 13.16
N GLY A 100 -9.61 8.77 12.05
CA GLY A 100 -8.24 8.24 11.97
C GLY A 100 -7.21 9.27 12.42
N LEU A 101 -6.13 8.82 13.06
CA LEU A 101 -4.92 9.61 13.27
C LEU A 101 -3.67 8.74 13.28
N LEU A 102 -2.51 9.34 13.02
CA LEU A 102 -1.23 8.70 13.27
C LEU A 102 -0.60 9.33 14.52
N ILE A 103 -0.11 8.47 15.40
CA ILE A 103 0.82 8.86 16.46
C ILE A 103 2.15 8.16 16.21
N ALA A 104 3.23 8.88 16.45
CA ALA A 104 4.54 8.26 16.51
C ALA A 104 4.69 7.49 17.81
N ILE A 105 5.38 6.36 17.73
CA ILE A 105 5.67 5.48 18.86
C ILE A 105 7.18 5.21 18.94
N PRO A 106 7.75 5.04 20.14
CA PRO A 106 9.15 4.64 20.27
C PRO A 106 9.47 3.31 19.58
N GLN A 107 10.72 3.10 19.19
CA GLN A 107 11.15 1.97 18.34
C GLN A 107 10.80 0.59 18.91
N GLY A 108 11.12 0.35 20.18
CA GLY A 108 10.92 -0.91 20.90
C GLY A 108 9.68 -0.93 21.80
N ALA A 109 8.76 0.02 21.64
CA ALA A 109 7.53 0.07 22.44
C ALA A 109 6.40 -0.75 21.81
N GLU A 110 5.64 -1.45 22.64
CA GLU A 110 4.29 -1.87 22.35
C GLU A 110 3.30 -0.79 22.79
N ILE A 111 2.17 -0.69 22.10
CA ILE A 111 1.15 0.33 22.35
C ILE A 111 -0.08 -0.31 22.99
N VAL A 112 -0.55 0.27 24.09
CA VAL A 112 -1.80 -0.10 24.75
C VAL A 112 -2.68 1.14 24.86
N LEU A 113 -3.92 1.08 24.36
CA LEU A 113 -4.87 2.19 24.49
C LEU A 113 -5.69 2.05 25.77
N ARG A 114 -5.92 3.18 26.44
CA ARG A 114 -6.85 3.30 27.56
C ARG A 114 -7.75 4.52 27.35
N VAL A 115 -9.06 4.32 27.50
CA VAL A 115 -10.01 5.42 27.59
C VAL A 115 -9.91 6.01 28.99
N LEU A 116 -9.45 7.25 29.10
CA LEU A 116 -9.33 7.95 30.39
C LEU A 116 -10.65 8.61 30.80
N ALA A 117 -11.36 9.18 29.84
CA ALA A 117 -12.64 9.84 30.07
C ALA A 117 -13.48 9.84 28.80
N GLN A 118 -14.80 9.77 28.97
CA GLN A 118 -15.75 9.99 27.87
C GLN A 118 -17.00 10.71 28.38
N GLU A 119 -17.52 11.63 27.58
CA GLU A 119 -18.82 12.28 27.78
C GLU A 119 -19.74 11.83 26.66
N SER A 120 -20.83 11.13 26.99
CA SER A 120 -21.72 10.54 25.99
C SER A 120 -23.20 10.78 26.27
N VAL A 121 -23.98 10.90 25.20
CA VAL A 121 -25.44 10.95 25.22
C VAL A 121 -26.01 10.00 24.17
N GLU A 122 -27.28 9.61 24.30
CA GLU A 122 -27.96 8.88 23.23
C GLU A 122 -28.64 9.84 22.26
N ILE A 123 -28.53 9.53 20.97
CA ILE A 123 -29.27 10.25 19.93
C ILE A 123 -30.77 9.94 20.10
N PRO A 124 -31.67 10.94 20.09
CA PRO A 124 -33.10 10.70 20.22
C PRO A 124 -33.70 9.87 19.08
N GLY A 125 -34.63 8.98 19.42
CA GLY A 125 -35.38 8.18 18.45
C GLY A 125 -34.65 6.88 18.02
N ARG A 126 -35.27 6.17 17.07
CA ARG A 126 -34.68 4.97 16.46
C ARG A 126 -33.91 5.38 15.20
N VAL A 127 -32.70 4.88 15.07
CA VAL A 127 -31.81 5.16 13.94
C VAL A 127 -31.55 3.86 13.18
N ASN A 128 -31.97 3.79 11.93
CA ASN A 128 -31.71 2.66 11.05
C ASN A 128 -30.45 2.94 10.21
N LEU A 129 -29.26 2.76 10.79
CA LEU A 129 -28.02 3.12 10.10
C LEU A 129 -27.87 2.39 8.76
N ALA A 130 -27.40 3.10 7.75
CA ALA A 130 -27.02 2.52 6.47
C ALA A 130 -25.87 1.51 6.67
N PRO A 131 -25.82 0.42 5.89
CA PRO A 131 -24.67 -0.47 5.91
C PRO A 131 -23.48 0.13 5.15
N ILE A 132 -22.29 -0.39 5.43
CA ILE A 132 -21.08 -0.12 4.65
C ILE A 132 -21.30 -0.69 3.23
N PRO A 133 -21.26 0.16 2.18
CA PRO A 133 -21.53 -0.28 0.82
C PRO A 133 -20.38 -1.09 0.22
N THR A 134 -20.69 -2.03 -0.67
CA THR A 134 -19.71 -2.67 -1.55
C THR A 134 -19.81 -2.08 -2.96
N PRO A 135 -18.73 -1.53 -3.55
CA PRO A 135 -18.76 -1.10 -4.95
C PRO A 135 -19.04 -2.29 -5.87
N ARG A 136 -20.07 -2.17 -6.71
CA ARG A 136 -20.32 -3.13 -7.79
C ARG A 136 -19.57 -2.67 -9.03
N ILE A 137 -18.75 -3.56 -9.57
CA ILE A 137 -18.03 -3.34 -10.83
C ILE A 137 -18.64 -4.29 -11.86
N ASP A 138 -19.14 -3.76 -12.97
CA ASP A 138 -19.56 -4.58 -14.10
C ASP A 138 -18.29 -5.14 -14.76
N ARG A 139 -18.00 -6.41 -14.48
CA ARG A 139 -16.96 -7.18 -15.14
C ARG A 139 -17.62 -8.01 -16.24
N GLN A 140 -17.92 -7.38 -17.37
CA GLN A 140 -18.31 -8.17 -18.55
C GLN A 140 -17.11 -9.02 -18.97
N ARG A 141 -17.31 -10.35 -19.07
CA ARG A 141 -16.24 -11.34 -19.33
C ARG A 141 -15.42 -11.10 -20.61
N PHE A 142 -15.86 -10.20 -21.49
CA PHE A 142 -15.27 -9.93 -22.81
C PHE A 142 -14.69 -8.52 -22.97
N ASP A 143 -14.83 -7.64 -21.97
CA ASP A 143 -14.23 -6.31 -21.97
C ASP A 143 -13.52 -6.06 -20.63
N THR A 144 -12.31 -6.60 -20.52
CA THR A 144 -11.45 -6.47 -19.34
C THR A 144 -10.78 -5.10 -19.23
N GLN A 145 -10.99 -4.19 -20.20
CA GLN A 145 -10.40 -2.85 -20.21
C GLN A 145 -11.36 -1.77 -19.72
N ASN A 146 -12.68 -2.01 -19.74
CA ASN A 146 -13.68 -1.06 -19.27
C ASN A 146 -14.36 -1.54 -17.99
N TYR A 147 -13.70 -1.37 -16.84
CA TYR A 147 -14.37 -1.47 -15.55
C TYR A 147 -15.42 -0.36 -15.43
N ARG A 148 -16.71 -0.69 -15.63
CA ARG A 148 -17.80 0.26 -15.42
C ARG A 148 -18.30 0.13 -13.99
N TYR A 149 -18.32 1.25 -13.27
CA TYR A 149 -18.99 1.34 -11.99
C TYR A 149 -20.49 1.04 -12.17
N ALA A 150 -20.97 -0.01 -11.51
CA ALA A 150 -22.32 -0.55 -11.63
C ALA A 150 -23.19 -0.24 -10.40
N GLY A 151 -22.77 0.75 -9.60
CA GLY A 151 -23.44 1.16 -8.37
C GLY A 151 -22.82 0.56 -7.11
N VAL A 152 -23.59 0.57 -6.03
CA VAL A 152 -23.22 -0.03 -4.73
C VAL A 152 -24.20 -1.15 -4.38
N ASP A 153 -23.69 -2.14 -3.66
CA ASP A 153 -24.49 -3.08 -2.88
C ASP A 153 -24.55 -2.59 -1.43
N ASP A 154 -25.76 -2.29 -0.96
CA ASP A 154 -26.08 -1.82 0.38
C ASP A 154 -26.81 -2.91 1.19
N THR A 155 -26.52 -4.20 0.93
CA THR A 155 -27.15 -5.30 1.67
C THR A 155 -26.66 -5.32 3.13
N PRO A 156 -27.54 -5.15 4.14
CA PRO A 156 -27.15 -5.24 5.53
C PRO A 156 -26.67 -6.65 5.89
N ASN A 157 -25.58 -6.76 6.66
CA ASN A 157 -25.14 -8.01 7.25
C ASN A 157 -26.13 -8.40 8.37
N PRO A 158 -26.90 -9.50 8.23
CA PRO A 158 -27.93 -9.86 9.21
C PRO A 158 -27.36 -10.10 10.61
N GLN A 159 -26.15 -10.64 10.72
CA GLN A 159 -25.51 -10.91 12.00
C GLN A 159 -25.10 -9.61 12.70
N ALA A 160 -24.57 -8.63 11.97
CA ALA A 160 -24.22 -7.33 12.53
C ALA A 160 -25.46 -6.55 12.97
N TYR A 161 -26.54 -6.60 12.17
CA TYR A 161 -27.79 -5.92 12.50
C TYR A 161 -28.62 -6.60 13.59
N ALA A 162 -28.32 -7.86 13.92
CA ALA A 162 -28.93 -8.58 15.04
C ALA A 162 -28.19 -8.41 16.38
N ARG A 163 -27.04 -7.72 16.42
CA ARG A 163 -26.26 -7.55 17.66
C ARG A 163 -27.03 -6.75 18.71
N ASN A 164 -27.05 -7.29 19.93
CA ASN A 164 -27.73 -6.73 21.10
C ASN A 164 -26.76 -6.10 22.11
N ASN A 165 -25.77 -5.35 21.60
CA ASN A 165 -24.79 -4.59 22.37
C ASN A 165 -24.38 -3.33 21.57
N PHE A 166 -23.68 -2.39 22.22
CA PHE A 166 -23.13 -1.22 21.52
C PHE A 166 -21.81 -1.58 20.82
N GLU A 167 -21.71 -1.30 19.53
CA GLU A 167 -20.53 -1.54 18.71
C GLU A 167 -19.98 -0.24 18.07
N PRO A 168 -18.66 -0.07 17.96
CA PRO A 168 -17.63 -0.96 18.51
C PRO A 168 -17.63 -0.91 20.04
N ALA A 169 -17.36 -2.03 20.72
CA ALA A 169 -17.33 -2.09 22.18
C ALA A 169 -16.37 -1.07 22.83
N SER A 170 -15.20 -0.86 22.22
CA SER A 170 -14.25 0.21 22.59
C SER A 170 -14.30 1.35 21.57
N PRO A 171 -14.38 2.62 22.01
CA PRO A 171 -14.38 3.77 21.11
C PRO A 171 -12.98 4.14 20.59
N ALA A 172 -11.94 3.39 20.94
CA ALA A 172 -10.58 3.58 20.44
C ALA A 172 -9.94 2.23 20.14
N ARG A 173 -9.31 2.11 18.97
CA ARG A 173 -8.56 0.92 18.54
C ARG A 173 -7.23 1.27 17.91
N VAL A 174 -6.25 0.40 18.10
CA VAL A 174 -4.98 0.42 17.35
C VAL A 174 -5.21 -0.31 16.03
N GLY A 175 -4.88 0.33 14.91
CA GLY A 175 -4.80 -0.28 13.60
C GLY A 175 -3.42 -0.87 13.35
N THR A 176 -2.83 -0.54 12.22
CA THR A 176 -1.48 -1.03 11.89
C THR A 176 -0.39 -0.17 12.53
N THR A 177 0.75 -0.79 12.80
CA THR A 177 2.00 -0.09 13.07
C THR A 177 2.93 -0.19 11.88
N GLY A 178 3.69 0.86 11.60
CA GLY A 178 4.59 0.88 10.46
C GLY A 178 5.67 1.95 10.59
N TYR A 179 6.30 2.26 9.46
CA TYR A 179 7.35 3.27 9.37
C TYR A 179 7.04 4.26 8.25
N LEU A 180 7.15 5.55 8.58
CA LEU A 180 7.28 6.64 7.61
C LEU A 180 8.74 7.09 7.63
N ARG A 181 9.54 6.56 6.69
CA ARG A 181 11.02 6.68 6.72
C ARG A 181 11.57 6.18 8.06
N SER A 182 12.30 7.00 8.81
CA SER A 182 12.79 6.62 10.15
C SER A 182 11.75 6.73 11.26
N GLN A 183 10.57 7.31 11.02
CA GLN A 183 9.57 7.50 12.06
C GLN A 183 8.67 6.27 12.17
N ARG A 184 8.74 5.56 13.30
CA ARG A 184 7.78 4.50 13.62
C ARG A 184 6.46 5.13 14.08
N PHE A 185 5.33 4.58 13.63
CA PHE A 185 3.99 5.09 13.94
C PHE A 185 3.00 3.96 14.25
N ALA A 186 1.90 4.32 14.93
CA ALA A 186 0.67 3.54 15.04
C ALA A 186 -0.49 4.35 14.46
N GLN A 187 -1.32 3.68 13.66
CA GLN A 187 -2.63 4.20 13.26
C GLN A 187 -3.62 3.98 14.40
N ILE A 188 -4.33 5.02 14.81
CA ILE A 188 -5.40 4.94 15.81
C ILE A 188 -6.71 5.30 15.14
N THR A 189 -7.75 4.51 15.39
CA THR A 189 -9.11 4.84 14.99
C THR A 189 -9.95 5.12 16.23
N LEU A 190 -10.60 6.28 16.25
CA LEU A 190 -11.52 6.72 17.29
C LEU A 190 -12.95 6.70 16.75
N SER A 191 -13.87 6.13 17.51
CA SER A 191 -15.27 5.97 17.17
C SER A 191 -16.12 6.85 18.10
N PRO A 192 -16.45 8.09 17.69
CA PRO A 192 -17.31 8.97 18.48
C PRO A 192 -18.77 8.53 18.50
N PHE A 193 -19.12 7.46 17.80
CA PHE A 193 -20.45 6.86 17.81
C PHE A 193 -20.35 5.35 18.04
N GLN A 194 -21.25 4.83 18.87
CA GLN A 194 -21.47 3.39 19.05
C GLN A 194 -22.92 3.08 18.70
N TYR A 195 -23.17 1.97 18.03
CA TYR A 195 -24.50 1.58 17.59
C TYR A 195 -24.94 0.26 18.21
N HIS A 196 -26.18 0.26 18.70
CA HIS A 196 -26.84 -0.93 19.21
C HIS A 196 -27.92 -1.37 18.20
N ALA A 197 -27.54 -2.24 17.27
CA ALA A 197 -28.34 -2.51 16.08
C ALA A 197 -29.72 -3.12 16.35
N ALA A 198 -29.81 -4.12 17.23
CA ALA A 198 -31.09 -4.77 17.56
C ALA A 198 -32.14 -3.80 18.18
N GLN A 199 -31.69 -2.70 18.78
CA GLN A 199 -32.54 -1.69 19.40
C GLN A 199 -32.57 -0.37 18.62
N GLN A 200 -31.79 -0.27 17.54
CA GLN A 200 -31.66 0.94 16.72
C GLN A 200 -31.29 2.20 17.53
N ARG A 201 -30.41 2.04 18.53
CA ARG A 201 -29.94 3.13 19.40
C ARG A 201 -28.51 3.51 19.05
N VAL A 202 -28.22 4.81 19.01
CA VAL A 202 -26.86 5.34 18.80
C VAL A 202 -26.42 6.10 20.04
N ARG A 203 -25.28 5.71 20.60
CA ARG A 203 -24.56 6.49 21.60
C ARG A 203 -23.58 7.41 20.89
N TRP A 204 -23.66 8.70 21.19
CA TRP A 204 -22.78 9.74 20.71
C TRP A 204 -21.85 10.19 21.82
N ILE A 205 -20.55 9.99 21.62
CA ILE A 205 -19.47 10.39 22.51
C ILE A 205 -18.98 11.77 22.05
N LYS A 206 -19.42 12.82 22.75
CA LYS A 206 -19.11 14.22 22.45
C LYS A 206 -17.65 14.55 22.69
N ARG A 207 -17.08 13.94 23.73
CA ARG A 207 -15.68 14.12 24.13
C ARG A 207 -15.11 12.78 24.55
N LEU A 208 -13.95 12.44 24.01
CA LEU A 208 -13.23 11.20 24.29
C LEU A 208 -11.76 11.52 24.56
N THR A 209 -11.27 11.19 25.75
CA THR A 209 -9.83 11.29 26.10
C THR A 209 -9.22 9.89 26.12
N VAL A 210 -8.15 9.71 25.36
CA VAL A 210 -7.46 8.43 25.21
C VAL A 210 -5.99 8.60 25.56
N GLU A 211 -5.45 7.64 26.31
CA GLU A 211 -4.02 7.46 26.50
C GLU A 211 -3.52 6.29 25.65
N ALA A 212 -2.52 6.55 24.83
CA ALA A 212 -1.67 5.54 24.23
C ALA A 212 -0.43 5.34 25.12
N GLN A 213 -0.42 4.25 25.88
CA GLN A 213 0.69 3.86 26.74
C GLN A 213 1.76 3.11 25.95
N PHE A 214 3.01 3.39 26.23
CA PHE A 214 4.18 2.73 25.65
C PHE A 214 4.77 1.75 26.64
N VAL A 215 4.62 0.46 26.35
CA VAL A 215 5.18 -0.64 27.13
C VAL A 215 6.47 -1.09 26.47
N PHE A 216 7.56 -1.23 27.23
CA PHE A 216 8.83 -1.76 26.72
C PHE A 216 9.05 -3.15 27.31
N PRO A 217 8.66 -4.25 26.62
CA PRO A 217 8.72 -5.60 27.19
C PRO A 217 10.13 -6.03 27.64
N ARG A 218 11.17 -5.48 27.00
CA ARG A 218 12.59 -5.75 27.30
C ARG A 218 13.29 -4.61 28.03
N GLY A 219 12.52 -3.72 28.64
CA GLY A 219 13.03 -2.51 29.29
C GLY A 219 13.27 -1.37 28.32
N GLN A 220 13.24 -0.15 28.87
CA GLN A 220 13.43 1.07 28.12
C GLN A 220 14.91 1.45 28.08
N THR A 221 15.48 1.51 26.89
CA THR A 221 16.86 1.94 26.63
C THR A 221 16.87 3.02 25.54
N ARG A 222 18.01 3.70 25.37
CA ARG A 222 18.16 4.68 24.27
C ARG A 222 17.89 4.06 22.90
N ALA A 223 18.35 2.82 22.67
CA ALA A 223 18.14 2.12 21.41
C ALA A 223 16.66 1.78 21.16
N THR A 224 15.90 1.43 22.20
CA THR A 224 14.47 1.14 22.08
C THR A 224 13.62 2.41 22.02
N ILE A 225 14.12 3.56 22.45
CA ILE A 225 13.44 4.84 22.23
C ILE A 225 13.65 5.29 20.77
N GLY A 226 14.89 5.28 20.31
CA GLY A 226 15.32 5.85 19.04
C GLY A 226 16.27 7.04 19.23
N GLU A 227 16.54 7.75 18.14
CA GLU A 227 17.41 8.93 18.17
C GLU A 227 16.82 10.11 17.38
N PRO A 228 17.23 11.35 17.69
CA PRO A 228 16.91 12.51 16.87
C PRO A 228 17.47 12.35 15.46
N ARG A 229 16.63 12.58 14.46
CA ARG A 229 17.03 12.59 13.05
C ARG A 229 16.32 13.71 12.32
N ASP A 230 16.96 14.27 11.31
CA ASP A 230 16.33 15.21 10.36
C ASP A 230 16.07 14.48 9.04
N GLU A 231 14.83 14.52 8.55
CA GLU A 231 14.39 13.91 7.29
C GLU A 231 14.32 14.95 6.14
N GLY A 232 14.86 16.14 6.36
CA GLY A 232 14.93 17.24 5.39
C GLY A 232 13.55 17.67 4.92
N ALA A 233 13.35 17.69 3.60
CA ALA A 233 12.07 18.12 3.01
C ALA A 233 10.86 17.28 3.47
N PHE A 234 11.09 16.05 3.93
CA PHE A 234 10.00 15.17 4.38
C PHE A 234 9.48 15.52 5.78
N GLU A 235 10.17 16.38 6.53
CA GLU A 235 9.71 16.83 7.85
C GLU A 235 8.33 17.46 7.81
N ARG A 236 8.01 18.19 6.73
CA ARG A 236 6.68 18.79 6.56
C ARG A 236 5.58 17.74 6.45
N VAL A 237 5.88 16.58 5.84
CA VAL A 237 4.93 15.47 5.77
C VAL A 237 4.74 14.87 7.16
N LEU A 238 5.82 14.61 7.90
CA LEU A 238 5.74 14.07 9.26
C LEU A 238 5.00 15.00 10.21
N GLN A 239 5.26 16.31 10.13
CA GLN A 239 4.60 17.33 10.94
C GLN A 239 3.08 17.39 10.69
N ASN A 240 2.65 17.21 9.44
CA ASN A 240 1.23 17.28 9.09
C ASN A 240 0.48 15.97 9.34
N GLN A 241 1.18 14.83 9.37
CA GLN A 241 0.56 13.51 9.48
C GLN A 241 0.56 12.96 10.91
N ILE A 242 1.54 13.35 11.74
CA ILE A 242 1.75 12.76 13.07
C ILE A 242 1.36 13.75 14.16
N LEU A 243 0.39 13.37 14.99
CA LEU A 243 -0.17 14.23 16.04
C LEU A 243 0.90 14.74 17.03
N ASN A 244 1.82 13.86 17.43
CA ASN A 244 2.87 14.14 18.42
C ASN A 244 4.26 14.34 17.77
N TYR A 245 4.29 14.87 16.55
CA TYR A 245 5.50 15.05 15.75
C TYR A 245 6.66 15.67 16.54
N SER A 246 6.42 16.77 17.26
CA SER A 246 7.44 17.56 17.94
C SER A 246 8.29 16.72 18.90
N THR A 247 7.66 15.97 19.80
CA THR A 247 8.34 15.04 20.72
C THR A 247 8.96 13.86 19.96
N ALA A 248 8.23 13.34 18.98
CA ALA A 248 8.57 12.13 18.26
C ALA A 248 9.81 12.23 17.36
N ARG A 249 10.27 13.45 17.05
CA ARG A 249 11.55 13.69 16.35
C ARG A 249 12.71 12.93 16.99
N SER A 250 12.67 12.73 18.32
CA SER A 250 13.69 12.04 19.10
C SER A 250 13.53 10.51 19.15
N TRP A 251 12.50 9.94 18.53
CA TRP A 251 12.15 8.51 18.60
C TRP A 251 12.39 7.77 17.30
N ARG A 252 13.26 8.29 16.43
CA ARG A 252 13.43 7.77 15.07
C ARG A 252 14.37 6.58 15.04
N ALA A 253 14.15 5.72 14.06
CA ALA A 253 14.97 4.54 13.83
C ALA A 253 16.42 5.00 13.56
N PRO A 254 17.41 4.33 14.20
CA PRO A 254 18.79 4.68 13.99
C PRO A 254 19.19 4.48 12.54
N HIS A 255 20.04 5.35 12.02
CA HIS A 255 20.62 5.12 10.71
C HIS A 255 21.66 4.02 10.82
N THR A 256 21.30 2.77 10.52
CA THR A 256 22.32 1.82 10.08
C THR A 256 22.73 2.27 8.69
N PRO A 257 23.96 2.82 8.49
CA PRO A 257 24.46 3.02 7.15
C PRO A 257 24.33 1.67 6.46
N ARG A 258 23.54 1.64 5.38
CA ARG A 258 23.48 0.48 4.52
C ARG A 258 24.93 0.26 4.13
N LYS A 259 25.55 -0.85 4.56
CA LYS A 259 26.89 -1.20 4.11
C LYS A 259 26.78 -1.17 2.60
N THR A 260 27.29 -0.10 1.98
CA THR A 260 27.46 -0.08 0.54
C THR A 260 28.27 -1.33 0.27
N PRO A 261 27.78 -2.28 -0.53
CA PRO A 261 28.63 -3.37 -0.96
C PRO A 261 29.88 -2.69 -1.51
N SER A 262 31.01 -2.88 -0.83
CA SER A 262 32.29 -2.42 -1.32
C SER A 262 32.49 -3.20 -2.61
N ILE A 263 32.16 -2.59 -3.74
CA ILE A 263 32.50 -3.11 -5.05
C ILE A 263 34.01 -2.94 -5.11
N ALA A 264 34.74 -4.02 -4.84
CA ALA A 264 36.18 -3.99 -5.02
C ALA A 264 36.46 -3.86 -6.53
N PRO A 265 37.50 -3.12 -6.94
CA PRO A 265 38.00 -3.22 -8.31
C PRO A 265 38.20 -4.70 -8.66
N GLY A 266 37.47 -5.20 -9.66
CA GLY A 266 37.51 -6.61 -10.08
C GLY A 266 36.24 -7.43 -9.86
N ASP A 267 35.19 -6.90 -9.22
CA ASP A 267 33.91 -7.60 -9.09
C ASP A 267 33.08 -7.54 -10.40
N PHE A 268 32.47 -8.66 -10.78
CA PHE A 268 31.70 -8.80 -12.03
C PHE A 268 30.20 -8.88 -11.78
N LYS A 269 29.42 -8.03 -12.45
CA LYS A 269 27.96 -7.99 -12.35
C LYS A 269 27.33 -9.09 -13.20
N ILE A 270 26.39 -9.83 -12.61
CA ILE A 270 25.59 -10.86 -13.29
C ILE A 270 24.11 -10.47 -13.17
N ALA A 271 23.43 -10.27 -14.30
CA ALA A 271 22.02 -9.93 -14.36
C ALA A 271 21.20 -11.19 -14.71
N ILE A 272 20.18 -11.48 -13.91
CA ILE A 272 19.34 -12.66 -14.04
C ILE A 272 17.88 -12.22 -14.15
N ASN A 273 17.24 -12.49 -15.29
CA ASN A 273 15.84 -12.17 -15.55
C ASN A 273 14.94 -13.40 -15.62
N GLN A 274 15.47 -14.60 -15.39
CA GLN A 274 14.72 -15.85 -15.33
C GLN A 274 15.21 -16.69 -14.16
N THR A 275 14.32 -17.42 -13.50
CA THR A 275 14.73 -18.33 -12.43
C THR A 275 15.29 -19.64 -12.99
N GLY A 276 16.49 -20.03 -12.59
CA GLY A 276 17.12 -21.26 -13.09
C GLY A 276 18.53 -21.53 -12.59
N ILE A 277 19.11 -22.64 -13.04
CA ILE A 277 20.53 -22.96 -12.85
C ILE A 277 21.32 -22.33 -14.00
N TYR A 278 22.32 -21.54 -13.66
CA TYR A 278 23.19 -20.83 -14.59
C TYR A 278 24.61 -21.38 -14.50
N ARG A 279 25.27 -21.51 -15.65
CA ARG A 279 26.68 -21.87 -15.76
C ARG A 279 27.50 -20.72 -16.33
N LEU A 280 28.54 -20.32 -15.60
CA LEU A 280 29.58 -19.41 -16.08
C LEU A 280 30.78 -20.25 -16.49
N SER A 281 31.03 -20.35 -17.79
CA SER A 281 32.19 -21.08 -18.33
C SER A 281 33.48 -20.29 -18.17
N TYR A 282 34.63 -20.97 -18.17
CA TYR A 282 35.95 -20.32 -18.26
C TYR A 282 36.03 -19.26 -19.37
N ALA A 283 35.54 -19.60 -20.57
CA ALA A 283 35.53 -18.68 -21.72
C ALA A 283 34.68 -17.42 -21.46
N ALA A 284 33.50 -17.56 -20.85
CA ALA A 284 32.65 -16.42 -20.51
C ALA A 284 33.29 -15.53 -19.43
N LEU A 285 33.89 -16.15 -18.41
CA LEU A 285 34.57 -15.47 -17.31
C LEU A 285 35.80 -14.70 -17.79
N THR A 286 36.65 -15.32 -18.60
CA THR A 286 37.85 -14.66 -19.16
C THR A 286 37.49 -13.57 -20.17
N ALA A 287 36.46 -13.78 -21.01
CA ALA A 287 35.95 -12.74 -21.91
C ALA A 287 35.37 -11.54 -21.16
N ALA A 288 34.77 -11.75 -19.98
CA ALA A 288 34.33 -10.68 -19.10
C ALA A 288 35.49 -9.95 -18.40
N GLY A 289 36.71 -10.50 -18.43
CA GLY A 289 37.91 -9.91 -17.84
C GLY A 289 38.38 -10.54 -16.53
N VAL A 290 37.84 -11.69 -16.12
CA VAL A 290 38.36 -12.43 -14.95
C VAL A 290 39.80 -12.89 -15.23
N PRO A 291 40.79 -12.51 -14.41
CA PRO A 291 42.18 -12.90 -14.65
C PRO A 291 42.37 -14.40 -14.54
N THR A 292 43.20 -15.00 -15.41
CA THR A 292 43.51 -16.43 -15.36
C THR A 292 44.40 -16.83 -14.18
N SER A 293 45.00 -15.85 -13.49
CA SER A 293 45.87 -16.05 -12.33
C SER A 293 45.10 -16.28 -11.01
N VAL A 294 43.77 -16.21 -11.01
CA VAL A 294 42.96 -16.35 -9.79
C VAL A 294 42.82 -17.82 -9.38
N ASP A 295 42.79 -18.08 -8.07
CA ASP A 295 42.44 -19.42 -7.56
C ASP A 295 40.91 -19.60 -7.62
N PRO A 296 40.38 -20.56 -8.40
CA PRO A 296 38.94 -20.78 -8.55
C PRO A 296 38.23 -21.16 -7.24
N ARG A 297 38.97 -21.67 -6.23
CA ARG A 297 38.42 -21.95 -4.89
C ARG A 297 37.96 -20.68 -4.18
N THR A 298 38.46 -19.52 -4.60
CA THR A 298 38.11 -18.22 -4.02
C THR A 298 36.89 -17.56 -4.66
N PHE A 299 36.34 -18.15 -5.74
CA PHE A 299 35.12 -17.61 -6.35
C PHE A 299 33.96 -17.59 -5.35
N LYS A 300 33.26 -16.45 -5.31
CA LYS A 300 32.04 -16.22 -4.53
C LYS A 300 31.02 -15.49 -5.39
N ILE A 301 29.75 -15.87 -5.29
CA ILE A 301 28.64 -15.10 -5.86
C ILE A 301 27.82 -14.53 -4.71
N LYS A 302 27.49 -13.23 -4.79
CA LYS A 302 26.70 -12.52 -3.77
C LYS A 302 25.40 -11.98 -4.35
N LYS A 303 24.30 -12.13 -3.59
CA LYS A 303 23.00 -11.51 -3.82
C LYS A 303 22.65 -10.60 -2.65
N ASN A 304 22.34 -9.32 -2.90
CA ASN A 304 22.06 -8.33 -1.85
C ASN A 304 23.14 -8.25 -0.75
N GLY A 305 24.40 -8.47 -1.12
CA GLY A 305 25.55 -8.48 -0.20
C GLY A 305 25.79 -9.80 0.53
N ASN A 306 24.86 -10.76 0.44
CA ASN A 306 25.00 -12.08 1.05
C ASN A 306 25.55 -13.09 0.04
N GLU A 307 26.54 -13.87 0.46
CA GLU A 307 27.10 -14.94 -0.36
C GLU A 307 26.11 -16.11 -0.52
N ILE A 308 26.02 -16.65 -1.73
CA ILE A 308 25.21 -17.83 -2.03
C ILE A 308 26.11 -19.04 -2.29
N PRO A 309 25.65 -20.27 -1.97
CA PRO A 309 26.37 -21.48 -2.35
C PRO A 309 26.48 -21.61 -3.87
N ILE A 310 27.69 -21.86 -4.36
CA ILE A 310 27.97 -22.15 -5.78
C ILE A 310 28.61 -23.52 -5.92
N ARG A 311 28.54 -24.12 -7.10
CA ARG A 311 29.36 -25.28 -7.45
C ARG A 311 30.44 -24.81 -8.41
N VAL A 312 31.70 -25.00 -8.08
CA VAL A 312 32.81 -24.73 -8.99
C VAL A 312 33.35 -26.07 -9.48
N ASN A 313 33.18 -26.34 -10.77
CA ASN A 313 33.65 -27.56 -11.39
C ASN A 313 35.17 -27.47 -11.61
N ASN A 314 35.89 -28.56 -11.33
CA ASN A 314 37.35 -28.68 -11.50
C ASN A 314 38.20 -27.69 -10.68
N GLU A 315 37.73 -27.26 -9.50
CA GLU A 315 38.48 -26.33 -8.64
C GLU A 315 39.62 -26.95 -7.80
N THR A 316 39.70 -28.28 -7.75
CA THR A 316 40.62 -29.00 -6.84
C THR A 316 42.09 -28.64 -7.07
N SER A 317 42.49 -28.42 -8.32
CA SER A 317 43.86 -28.02 -8.69
C SER A 317 44.21 -26.59 -8.20
N GLY A 318 43.22 -25.74 -7.96
CA GLY A 318 43.43 -24.31 -7.68
C GLY A 318 43.93 -23.53 -8.89
N VAL A 319 43.87 -24.14 -10.08
CA VAL A 319 44.27 -23.53 -11.35
C VAL A 319 43.00 -23.15 -12.11
N PHE A 320 42.88 -21.88 -12.50
CA PHE A 320 41.77 -21.43 -13.33
C PHE A 320 42.07 -21.72 -14.81
N ASP A 321 41.67 -22.90 -15.27
CA ASP A 321 41.90 -23.41 -16.62
C ASP A 321 40.58 -23.62 -17.40
N PRO A 322 40.63 -23.95 -18.71
CA PRO A 322 39.44 -24.12 -19.55
C PRO A 322 38.39 -25.13 -19.08
N ASN A 323 38.74 -26.04 -18.17
CA ASN A 323 37.79 -27.01 -17.60
C ASN A 323 37.03 -26.46 -16.38
N VAL A 324 37.38 -25.26 -15.89
CA VAL A 324 36.72 -24.64 -14.75
C VAL A 324 35.42 -23.95 -15.18
N SER A 325 34.37 -24.16 -14.40
CA SER A 325 33.09 -23.44 -14.55
C SER A 325 32.38 -23.28 -13.22
N ILE A 326 31.50 -22.28 -13.13
CA ILE A 326 30.72 -21.99 -11.94
C ILE A 326 29.24 -22.25 -12.24
N ASP A 327 28.60 -23.11 -11.46
CA ASP A 327 27.16 -23.32 -11.47
C ASP A 327 26.52 -22.66 -10.23
N PHE A 328 25.44 -21.90 -10.45
CA PHE A 328 24.68 -21.31 -9.36
C PHE A 328 23.19 -21.22 -9.69
N TYR A 329 22.36 -21.22 -8.64
CA TYR A 329 20.91 -21.03 -8.79
C TYR A 329 20.58 -19.54 -8.76
N GLY A 330 20.20 -18.99 -9.91
CA GLY A 330 19.78 -17.62 -10.09
C GLY A 330 18.26 -17.51 -9.94
N LEU A 331 17.83 -16.60 -9.08
CA LEU A 331 16.43 -16.18 -8.97
C LEU A 331 16.24 -14.87 -9.74
N GLU A 332 15.17 -14.79 -10.52
CA GLU A 332 14.67 -13.51 -11.03
C GLU A 332 14.19 -12.60 -9.88
N LEU A 333 13.88 -11.35 -10.19
CA LEU A 333 13.24 -10.43 -9.26
C LEU A 333 11.98 -9.94 -9.93
N ASN A 334 10.81 -10.50 -9.60
CA ASN A 334 9.56 -10.05 -10.20
C ASN A 334 8.90 -8.94 -9.36
N THR A 335 9.15 -7.69 -9.73
CA THR A 335 8.55 -6.50 -9.12
C THR A 335 7.98 -5.58 -10.18
N VAL A 336 7.15 -4.61 -9.78
CA VAL A 336 6.61 -3.59 -10.70
C VAL A 336 7.69 -2.69 -11.35
N TYR A 337 8.94 -2.75 -10.85
CA TYR A 337 10.04 -1.89 -11.31
C TYR A 337 11.09 -2.63 -12.13
N THR A 338 11.19 -3.95 -11.98
CA THR A 338 12.17 -4.78 -12.67
C THR A 338 11.77 -6.24 -12.55
N ASP A 339 12.12 -7.03 -13.57
CA ASP A 339 12.15 -8.50 -13.63
C ASP A 339 13.56 -9.05 -13.33
N THR A 340 14.56 -8.17 -13.22
CA THR A 340 15.97 -8.52 -13.25
C THR A 340 16.59 -8.42 -11.86
N ASN A 341 17.18 -9.51 -11.41
CA ASN A 341 17.94 -9.59 -10.16
C ASN A 341 19.44 -9.46 -10.43
N ILE A 342 20.17 -8.81 -9.52
CA ILE A 342 21.61 -8.56 -9.68
C ILE A 342 22.41 -9.38 -8.67
N TYR A 343 23.35 -10.14 -9.22
CA TYR A 343 24.36 -10.89 -8.50
C TYR A 343 25.74 -10.29 -8.80
N TRP A 344 26.68 -10.54 -7.91
CA TRP A 344 28.08 -10.11 -8.06
C TRP A 344 29.00 -11.31 -7.90
N LEU A 345 29.80 -11.60 -8.91
CA LEU A 345 30.92 -12.53 -8.83
C LEU A 345 32.14 -11.79 -8.30
N THR A 346 32.77 -12.37 -7.29
CA THR A 346 33.99 -11.87 -6.65
C THR A 346 34.99 -13.02 -6.52
N TYR A 347 36.28 -12.73 -6.40
CA TYR A 347 37.36 -13.72 -6.22
C TYR A 347 38.45 -13.14 -5.32
N GLY A 348 39.36 -14.02 -4.87
CA GLY A 348 40.41 -13.71 -3.91
C GLY A 348 40.01 -13.86 -2.45
N GLY A 349 41.02 -13.89 -1.57
CA GLY A 349 40.87 -14.08 -0.14
C GLY A 349 40.43 -15.50 0.24
N ALA A 350 39.53 -15.61 1.23
CA ALA A 350 39.06 -16.91 1.72
C ALA A 350 38.29 -17.71 0.64
N PRO A 351 38.24 -19.04 0.73
CA PRO A 351 37.39 -19.87 -0.12
C PRO A 351 35.92 -19.44 -0.08
N GLY A 352 35.21 -19.62 -1.20
CA GLY A 352 33.78 -19.31 -1.27
C GLY A 352 32.87 -20.42 -0.76
N LEU A 353 31.61 -20.08 -0.51
CA LEU A 353 30.56 -21.00 -0.09
C LEU A 353 30.25 -22.00 -1.21
N ARG A 354 30.25 -23.29 -0.89
CA ARG A 354 30.00 -24.37 -1.86
C ARG A 354 28.65 -25.04 -1.65
N MET A 355 28.03 -25.46 -2.74
CA MET A 355 26.87 -26.36 -2.69
C MET A 355 27.29 -27.72 -2.14
N SER A 356 26.52 -28.26 -1.20
CA SER A 356 26.72 -29.64 -0.74
C SER A 356 26.28 -30.62 -1.82
N LEU A 357 27.11 -31.64 -2.09
CA LEU A 357 26.73 -32.74 -2.96
C LEU A 357 25.87 -33.74 -2.18
N ARG A 358 24.77 -34.17 -2.79
CA ARG A 358 23.94 -35.26 -2.30
C ARG A 358 23.92 -36.35 -3.37
N ASP A 359 24.31 -37.55 -2.98
CA ASP A 359 24.15 -38.71 -3.84
C ASP A 359 22.66 -39.01 -4.02
N ALA A 360 22.23 -39.07 -5.28
CA ALA A 360 20.88 -39.39 -5.70
C ALA A 360 20.84 -40.70 -6.49
N THR A 361 21.88 -41.53 -6.40
CA THR A 361 21.94 -42.86 -7.02
C THR A 361 20.73 -43.68 -6.56
N PRO A 362 19.85 -44.11 -7.49
CA PRO A 362 18.71 -44.94 -7.14
C PRO A 362 19.20 -46.28 -6.56
N SER A 363 18.79 -46.62 -5.34
CA SER A 363 19.27 -47.83 -4.65
C SER A 363 18.69 -49.13 -5.22
N THR A 364 17.41 -49.12 -5.61
CA THR A 364 16.67 -50.34 -5.97
C THR A 364 15.54 -50.14 -6.99
N ALA A 365 15.25 -48.89 -7.39
CA ALA A 365 14.16 -48.61 -8.32
C ALA A 365 14.61 -48.91 -9.76
N PRO A 366 13.85 -49.70 -10.54
CA PRO A 366 14.14 -49.87 -11.97
C PRO A 366 14.06 -48.52 -12.68
N ALA A 367 15.01 -48.26 -13.58
CA ALA A 367 14.98 -47.07 -14.44
C ALA A 367 13.72 -47.13 -15.31
N LEU A 368 12.80 -46.20 -15.09
CA LEU A 368 11.59 -46.11 -15.89
C LEU A 368 11.93 -45.42 -17.22
N PRO A 369 11.66 -46.04 -18.38
CA PRO A 369 11.94 -45.44 -19.69
C PRO A 369 11.00 -44.27 -20.02
N ALA A 370 9.91 -44.11 -19.26
CA ALA A 370 8.98 -43.01 -19.39
C ALA A 370 8.34 -42.69 -18.03
N PHE A 371 8.00 -41.42 -17.82
CA PHE A 371 7.19 -40.97 -16.70
C PHE A 371 6.14 -39.98 -17.21
N ARG A 372 5.00 -39.90 -16.52
CA ARG A 372 3.99 -38.89 -16.83
C ARG A 372 4.43 -37.55 -16.26
N ALA A 373 4.80 -36.62 -17.14
CA ALA A 373 5.01 -35.22 -16.76
C ALA A 373 3.71 -34.44 -16.93
N ARG A 374 3.36 -33.59 -15.96
CA ARG A 374 2.33 -32.56 -16.13
C ARG A 374 3.05 -31.26 -16.45
N VAL A 375 2.87 -30.75 -17.66
CA VAL A 375 3.34 -29.41 -18.05
C VAL A 375 2.20 -28.44 -17.76
N HIS A 376 2.46 -27.42 -16.94
CA HIS A 376 1.54 -26.30 -16.74
C HIS A 376 1.97 -25.17 -17.66
N LEU A 377 1.07 -24.73 -18.54
CA LEU A 377 1.26 -23.62 -19.46
C LEU A 377 0.21 -22.57 -19.11
N GLU A 378 0.65 -21.38 -18.74
CA GLU A 378 -0.22 -20.24 -18.49
C GLU A 378 0.30 -19.02 -19.26
N GLU A 379 -0.62 -18.27 -19.84
CA GLU A 379 -0.33 -17.03 -20.56
C GLU A 379 -1.02 -15.89 -19.81
N ASN A 380 -0.21 -15.06 -19.16
CA ASN A 380 -0.70 -13.95 -18.33
C ASN A 380 -0.88 -12.69 -19.19
N HIS A 381 -2.10 -12.50 -19.71
CA HIS A 381 -2.46 -11.33 -20.54
C HIS A 381 -2.75 -10.06 -19.73
N PHE A 382 -2.92 -10.16 -18.42
CA PHE A 382 -3.32 -9.04 -17.56
C PHE A 382 -2.60 -9.08 -16.21
N TYR A 383 -2.11 -7.93 -15.78
CA TYR A 383 -1.63 -7.70 -14.43
C TYR A 383 -2.80 -7.18 -13.57
N VAL A 384 -3.25 -7.97 -12.60
CA VAL A 384 -4.14 -7.51 -11.52
C VAL A 384 -3.30 -7.32 -10.28
N GLY A 385 -3.05 -6.07 -9.91
CA GLY A 385 -2.37 -5.75 -8.67
C GLY A 385 -3.34 -5.78 -7.50
N ASP A 386 -3.22 -6.77 -6.61
CA ASP A 386 -3.99 -6.84 -5.36
C ASP A 386 -3.45 -5.87 -4.29
N ARG A 387 -3.10 -4.63 -4.69
CA ARG A 387 -2.68 -3.59 -3.75
C ARG A 387 -3.70 -2.45 -3.77
N PRO A 388 -4.08 -1.93 -2.57
CA PRO A 388 -5.14 -0.94 -2.42
C PRO A 388 -4.84 0.38 -3.12
#